data_AF-A0A350DFU1-F1
#
_entry.id   AF-A0A350DFU1-F1
#
_cell.length_a   1.000
_cell.length_b   1.000
_cell.length_c   1.000
_cell.angle_alpha   90.00
_cell.angle_beta   90.00
_cell.angle_gamma   90.00
#
_symmetry.space_group_name_H-M   'P 1'
#
loop_
_entity.id
_entity.type
_entity.pdbx_description
1 polymer ?
#
loop_
_entity_poly.entity_id
_entity_poly.type
_entity_poly.pdbx_seq_one_letter_code
_entity_poly.pdbx_strand_id
1 'polypeptide(L)'
;TPLPGRLSINISAQQFADPRLTAHIATLTSSVSPSAIGLELTESDFMRDPDQAIIITHAMRKAGYALFIDDFGTGYSSLSYLRRFAADALKIDISFV
;
A
#
# COMPACT_ATOMS: atom_id res chain seq x y z
N THR A 1 -1.26 27.11 -3.16
CA THR A 1 -0.12 26.38 -2.57
C THR A 1 -0.42 24.91 -2.70
N PRO A 2 0.49 24.05 -3.20
CA PRO A 2 0.24 22.60 -3.12
C PRO A 2 0.03 22.23 -1.64
N LEU A 3 -0.88 21.30 -1.38
CA LEU A 3 -1.14 20.83 -0.02
C LEU A 3 0.17 20.27 0.56
N PRO A 4 0.63 20.76 1.73
CA PRO A 4 1.80 20.18 2.37
C PRO A 4 1.47 18.74 2.79
N GLY A 5 2.26 17.78 2.31
CA GLY A 5 2.10 16.37 2.65
C GLY A 5 2.02 15.46 1.44
N ARG A 6 1.48 14.26 1.68
CA ARG A 6 1.35 13.18 0.71
C ARG A 6 -0.13 12.96 0.41
N LEU A 7 -0.47 12.72 -0.85
CA LEU A 7 -1.81 12.28 -1.24
C LEU A 7 -1.89 10.76 -1.09
N SER A 8 -2.69 10.30 -0.13
CA SER A 8 -2.99 8.89 0.04
C SER A 8 -4.12 8.44 -0.89
N ILE A 9 -3.93 7.30 -1.54
CA ILE A 9 -4.86 6.69 -2.48
C ILE A 9 -5.12 5.25 -2.03
N ASN A 10 -6.38 4.94 -1.75
CA ASN A 10 -6.80 3.58 -1.44
C ASN A 10 -6.81 2.71 -2.70
N ILE A 11 -6.19 1.54 -2.61
CA ILE A 11 -6.15 0.55 -3.67
C ILE A 11 -6.97 -0.66 -3.23
N SER A 12 -7.96 -1.02 -4.03
CA SER A 12 -8.77 -2.21 -3.76
C SER A 12 -7.98 -3.51 -3.95
N ALA A 13 -8.35 -4.57 -3.21
CA ALA A 13 -7.83 -5.93 -3.40
C ALA A 13 -7.81 -6.38 -4.87
N GLN A 14 -8.87 -6.08 -5.62
CA GLN A 14 -9.00 -6.52 -7.01
C GLN A 14 -7.95 -5.85 -7.92
N GLN A 15 -7.65 -4.58 -7.70
CA GLN A 15 -6.60 -3.87 -8.44
C GLN A 15 -5.22 -4.37 -8.04
N PHE A 16 -5.02 -4.64 -6.75
CA PHE A 16 -3.78 -5.19 -6.22
C PHE A 16 -3.46 -6.58 -6.75
N ALA A 17 -4.48 -7.34 -7.16
CA ALA A 17 -4.30 -8.60 -7.83
C ALA A 17 -3.74 -8.47 -9.27
N ASP A 18 -3.74 -7.28 -9.90
CA ASP A 18 -3.20 -7.08 -11.25
C ASP A 18 -1.67 -6.84 -11.21
N PRO A 19 -0.83 -7.72 -11.79
CA PRO A 19 0.61 -7.54 -11.83
C PRO A 19 1.08 -6.26 -12.55
N ARG A 20 0.20 -5.67 -13.38
CA ARG A 20 0.49 -4.44 -14.13
C ARG A 20 0.17 -3.18 -13.33
N LEU A 21 -0.40 -3.30 -12.14
CA LEU A 21 -0.84 -2.16 -11.33
C LEU A 21 0.28 -1.13 -11.13
N THR A 22 1.50 -1.58 -10.79
CA THR A 22 2.66 -0.69 -10.60
C THR A 22 2.95 0.16 -11.82
N ALA A 23 2.97 -0.46 -13.01
CA ALA A 23 3.23 0.25 -14.26
C ALA A 23 2.07 1.20 -14.62
N HIS A 24 0.84 0.80 -14.30
CA HIS A 24 -0.35 1.62 -14.53
C HIS A 24 -0.32 2.89 -13.66
N ILE A 25 -0.05 2.76 -12.36
CA ILE A 25 0.07 3.90 -11.44
C ILE A 25 1.24 4.80 -11.86
N ALA A 26 2.38 4.23 -12.23
CA ALA A 26 3.53 5.00 -12.74
C ALA A 26 3.20 5.85 -13.96
N THR A 27 2.42 5.30 -14.89
CA THR A 27 1.96 6.04 -16.07
C THR A 27 1.03 7.19 -15.67
N LEU A 28 0.03 6.92 -14.84
CA LEU A 28 -0.96 7.91 -14.39
C LEU A 28 -0.35 9.04 -13.57
N THR A 29 0.71 8.75 -12.83
CA THR A 29 1.36 9.70 -11.90
C THR A 29 2.67 10.26 -12.44
N SER A 30 2.94 10.11 -13.74
CA SER A 30 4.21 10.53 -14.37
C SER A 30 4.54 12.02 -14.25
N SER A 31 3.54 12.88 -13.99
CA SER A 31 3.70 14.33 -13.80
C SER A 31 3.93 14.75 -12.34
N VAL A 32 3.91 13.80 -11.39
CA VAL A 32 4.11 14.06 -9.97
C VAL A 32 5.23 13.18 -9.40
N SER A 33 5.88 13.66 -8.33
CA SER A 33 6.87 12.83 -7.64
C SER A 33 6.18 11.62 -7.00
N PRO A 34 6.66 10.37 -7.22
CA PRO A 34 6.10 9.19 -6.55
C PRO A 34 6.09 9.32 -5.02
N SER A 35 7.07 10.03 -4.46
CA SER A 35 7.16 10.26 -3.01
C SER A 35 6.02 11.10 -2.43
N ALA A 36 5.32 11.87 -3.28
CA ALA A 36 4.13 12.64 -2.93
C ALA A 36 2.84 11.80 -2.97
N ILE A 37 2.92 10.54 -3.38
CA ILE A 37 1.80 9.59 -3.43
C ILE A 37 2.00 8.48 -2.38
N GLY A 38 0.99 8.25 -1.57
CA GLY A 38 0.86 7.09 -0.68
C GLY A 38 -0.18 6.14 -1.23
N LEU A 39 0.13 4.85 -1.27
CA LEU A 39 -0.83 3.82 -1.64
C LEU A 39 -1.23 3.06 -0.38
N GLU A 40 -2.53 2.98 -0.14
CA GLU A 40 -3.10 2.35 1.05
C GLU A 40 -3.84 1.07 0.64
N LEU A 41 -3.60 0.00 1.38
CA LEU A 41 -4.34 -1.26 1.25
C LEU A 41 -4.70 -1.77 2.64
N THR A 42 -5.86 -2.42 2.76
CA THR A 42 -6.29 -2.95 4.05
C THR A 42 -5.49 -4.18 4.44
N GLU A 43 -5.42 -4.48 5.73
CA GLU A 43 -4.85 -5.72 6.25
C GLU A 43 -5.39 -6.96 5.51
N SER A 44 -6.70 -7.01 5.27
CA SER A 44 -7.36 -8.13 4.60
C SER A 44 -6.92 -8.30 3.14
N ASP A 45 -6.64 -7.20 2.44
CA ASP A 45 -6.15 -7.25 1.05
C ASP A 45 -4.77 -7.89 0.98
N PHE A 46 -3.88 -7.55 1.90
CA PHE A 46 -2.55 -8.15 2.04
C PHE A 46 -2.60 -9.64 2.33
N MET A 47 -3.54 -10.07 3.18
CA MET A 47 -3.63 -11.45 3.63
C MET A 47 -4.34 -12.39 2.64
N ARG A 48 -5.03 -11.85 1.63
CA ARG A 48 -5.68 -12.66 0.60
C ARG A 48 -4.67 -13.43 -0.25
N ASP A 49 -3.56 -12.79 -0.61
CA ASP A 49 -2.42 -13.42 -1.29
C ASP A 49 -1.11 -12.74 -0.82
N PRO A 50 -0.53 -13.19 0.31
CA PRO A 50 0.59 -12.50 0.93
C PRO A 50 1.89 -12.60 0.12
N ASP A 51 2.09 -13.67 -0.66
CA ASP A 51 3.31 -13.79 -1.48
C ASP A 51 3.26 -12.84 -2.68
N GLN A 52 2.09 -12.71 -3.33
CA GLN A 52 1.88 -11.68 -4.34
C GLN A 52 2.01 -10.26 -3.75
N ALA A 53 1.46 -10.06 -2.55
CA ALA A 53 1.52 -8.77 -1.88
C ALA A 53 2.95 -8.30 -1.60
N ILE A 54 3.84 -9.22 -1.20
CA ILE A 54 5.27 -8.95 -1.03
C ILE A 54 5.87 -8.47 -2.35
N ILE A 55 5.63 -9.18 -3.45
CA ILE A 55 6.19 -8.84 -4.77
C ILE A 55 5.76 -7.43 -5.20
N ILE A 56 4.46 -7.13 -5.11
CA ILE A 56 3.91 -5.86 -5.57
C ILE A 56 4.36 -4.71 -4.68
N THR A 57 4.35 -4.87 -3.36
CA THR A 57 4.83 -3.81 -2.46
C THR A 57 6.30 -3.50 -2.66
N HIS A 58 7.15 -4.51 -2.87
CA HIS A 58 8.55 -4.27 -3.23
C HIS A 58 8.69 -3.51 -4.56
N ALA A 59 7.88 -3.84 -5.58
CA ALA A 59 7.89 -3.14 -6.86
C ALA A 59 7.44 -1.67 -6.72
N MET A 60 6.37 -1.41 -5.97
CA MET A 60 5.85 -0.06 -5.71
C MET A 60 6.85 0.79 -4.92
N ARG A 61 7.45 0.22 -3.88
CA ARG A 61 8.50 0.91 -3.11
C ARG A 61 9.72 1.22 -3.97
N LYS A 62 10.14 0.29 -4.83
CA LYS A 62 11.24 0.51 -5.80
C LYS A 62 10.91 1.62 -6.80
N ALA A 63 9.64 1.77 -7.16
CA ALA A 63 9.15 2.88 -8.00
C ALA A 63 9.07 4.22 -7.26
N GLY A 64 9.29 4.25 -5.94
CA GLY A 64 9.36 5.46 -5.12
C GLY A 64 8.05 5.86 -4.46
N TYR A 65 7.01 5.02 -4.55
CA TYR A 65 5.76 5.22 -3.82
C TYR A 65 5.95 4.88 -2.35
N ALA A 66 5.18 5.56 -1.52
CA ALA A 66 5.01 5.12 -0.15
C ALA A 66 3.83 4.17 -0.01
N LEU A 67 3.93 3.27 0.95
CA LEU A 67 2.98 2.19 1.16
C LEU A 67 2.49 2.19 2.60
N PHE A 68 1.17 2.12 2.75
CA PHE A 68 0.51 2.12 4.05
C PHE A 68 -0.43 0.91 4.15
N ILE A 69 -0.46 0.31 5.33
CA ILE A 69 -1.40 -0.76 5.68
C ILE A 69 -2.51 -0.14 6.51
N ASP A 70 -3.74 -0.23 6.04
CA ASP A 70 -4.93 0.31 6.70
C ASP A 70 -5.72 -0.76 7.47
N ASP A 71 -6.58 -0.30 8.37
CA ASP A 71 -7.49 -1.13 9.19
C ASP A 71 -6.79 -2.25 9.96
N PHE A 72 -5.55 -2.01 10.41
CA PHE A 72 -4.80 -3.03 11.14
C PHE A 72 -5.44 -3.34 12.51
N GLY A 73 -5.54 -4.63 12.81
CA GLY A 73 -6.12 -5.17 14.04
C GLY A 73 -7.51 -5.76 13.84
N THR A 74 -8.10 -5.61 12.65
CA THR A 74 -9.43 -6.13 12.31
C THR A 74 -9.41 -7.58 11.80
N GLY A 75 -8.22 -8.16 11.57
CA GLY A 75 -8.03 -9.49 10.97
C GLY A 75 -7.00 -10.42 11.64
N TYR A 76 -6.61 -11.49 10.92
CA TYR A 76 -5.75 -12.60 11.38
C TYR A 76 -4.25 -12.41 11.07
N SER A 77 -3.76 -11.21 10.74
CA SER A 77 -2.34 -11.04 10.41
C SER A 77 -1.44 -11.23 11.61
N SER A 78 -0.60 -12.27 11.57
CA SER A 78 0.56 -12.30 12.47
C SER A 78 1.52 -11.17 12.07
N LEU A 79 2.06 -10.44 13.05
CA LEU A 79 3.14 -9.45 12.88
C LEU A 79 4.32 -9.99 12.03
N SER A 80 4.47 -11.32 11.98
CA SER A 80 5.43 -12.05 11.16
C SER A 80 5.30 -11.76 9.66
N TYR A 81 4.07 -11.67 9.13
CA TYR A 81 3.84 -11.37 7.71
C TYR A 81 4.04 -9.89 7.40
N LEU A 82 3.61 -9.00 8.31
CA LEU A 82 3.83 -7.57 8.17
C LEU A 82 5.31 -7.21 7.97
N ARG A 83 6.22 -7.91 8.65
CA ARG A 83 7.67 -7.71 8.48
C ARG A 83 8.19 -8.01 7.08
N ARG A 84 7.46 -8.79 6.29
CA ARG A 84 7.84 -9.17 4.92
C ARG A 84 7.32 -8.16 3.89
N PHE A 85 6.28 -7.39 4.21
CA PHE A 85 5.76 -6.37 3.31
C PHE A 85 6.65 -5.12 3.31
N ALA A 86 6.80 -4.50 2.15
CA ALA A 86 7.60 -3.29 2.00
C ALA A 86 6.83 -2.01 2.39
N ALA A 87 6.08 -2.03 3.51
CA ALA A 87 5.28 -0.90 3.99
C ALA A 87 6.11 0.12 4.79
N ASP A 88 5.73 1.41 4.69
CA ASP A 88 6.36 2.52 5.41
C ASP A 88 5.68 2.80 6.75
N ALA A 89 4.36 2.64 6.81
CA ALA A 89 3.61 2.77 8.04
C ALA A 89 2.39 1.85 8.05
N LEU A 90 1.88 1.68 9.25
CA LEU A 90 0.71 0.89 9.56
C LEU A 90 -0.27 1.77 10.34
N LYS A 91 -1.51 1.82 9.89
CA LYS A 91 -2.60 2.60 10.47
C LYS A 91 -3.45 1.65 11.33
N ILE A 92 -3.57 1.97 12.61
CA ILE A 92 -4.40 1.22 13.56
C ILE A 92 -5.86 1.55 13.28
N ASP A 93 -6.70 0.53 13.20
CA ASP A 93 -8.14 0.73 13.05
C ASP A 93 -8.73 1.54 14.21
N ILE A 94 -9.68 2.44 13.90
CA ILE A 94 -10.24 3.38 14.87
C ILE A 94 -10.99 2.67 16.01
N SER A 95 -11.46 1.44 15.82
CA SER A 95 -12.14 0.67 16.88
C SER A 95 -11.23 0.33 18.08
N PHE A 96 -9.92 0.51 17.94
CA PHE A 96 -8.93 0.28 19.00
C PHE A 96 -8.53 1.55 19.79
N VAL A 97 -9.13 2.71 19.49
CA VAL A 97 -8.85 4.01 20.12
C VAL A 97 -10.08 4.55 20.83
#